data_AF-A0A968B699-F1
#
_entry.id   AF-A0A968B699-F1
#
_cell.length_a   1.000
_cell.length_b   1.000
_cell.length_c   1.000
_cell.angle_alpha   90.00
_cell.angle_beta   90.00
_cell.angle_gamma   90.00
#
_symmetry.space_group_name_H-M   'P 1'
#
loop_
_entity.id
_entity.type
_entity.pdbx_description
1 polymer ?
#
loop_
_entity_poly.entity_id
_entity_poly.type
_entity_poly.pdbx_seq_one_letter_code
_entity_poly.pdbx_strand_id
1 'polypeptide(L)' 'MLKDRVEEALDGIRPALQADGGNVELVEVDEENGIVKVQLQGACAGCPSSEITLAM' A
#
# COMPACT_ATOMS: atom_id res chain seq x y z
N MET A 1 -5.44 -17.60 -2.65
CA MET A 1 -5.19 -17.45 -1.20
C MET A 1 -5.51 -16.00 -0.80
N LEU A 2 -5.51 -15.62 0.48
CA LEU A 2 -5.83 -14.22 0.84
C LEU A 2 -4.78 -13.25 0.25
N LYS A 3 -3.53 -13.71 0.19
CA LYS A 3 -2.41 -13.00 -0.44
C LYS A 3 -2.70 -12.58 -1.88
N ASP A 4 -3.18 -13.48 -2.75
CA ASP A 4 -3.47 -13.15 -4.16
C ASP A 4 -4.55 -12.08 -4.30
N ARG A 5 -5.56 -12.10 -3.41
CA ARG A 5 -6.64 -11.10 -3.41
C ARG A 5 -6.13 -9.73 -2.95
N VAL A 6 -5.21 -9.72 -2.00
CA VAL A 6 -4.55 -8.49 -1.54
C VAL A 6 -3.65 -7.95 -2.65
N GLU A 7 -2.88 -8.79 -3.34
CA GLU A 7 -2.05 -8.36 -4.47
C GLU A 7 -2.88 -7.78 -5.62
N GLU A 8 -3.99 -8.42 -6.00
CA GLU A 8 -4.89 -7.92 -7.04
C GLU A 8 -5.49 -6.55 -6.68
N ALA A 9 -5.88 -6.36 -5.42
CA ALA A 9 -6.36 -5.07 -4.92
C ALA A 9 -5.26 -3.99 -4.94
N LEU A 10 -4.02 -4.36 -4.57
CA LEU A 10 -2.87 -3.46 -4.59
C LEU A 10 -2.51 -3.06 -6.04
N ASP A 11 -2.58 -3.98 -6.99
CA ASP A 11 -2.33 -3.69 -8.41
C ASP A 11 -3.32 -2.69 -9.00
N GLY A 12 -4.56 -2.66 -8.51
CA GLY A 12 -5.55 -1.66 -8.90
C GLY A 12 -5.19 -0.23 -8.46
N ILE A 13 -4.53 -0.07 -7.30
CA ILE A 13 -4.20 1.26 -6.73
C ILE A 13 -2.79 1.74 -7.08
N ARG A 14 -1.86 0.83 -7.40
CA ARG A 14 -0.49 1.15 -7.84
C ARG A 14 -0.40 2.21 -8.95
N PRO A 15 -1.19 2.20 -10.03
CA PRO A 15 -1.09 3.21 -11.07
C PRO A 15 -1.43 4.63 -10.57
N ALA A 16 -2.38 4.77 -9.64
CA ALA A 16 -2.66 6.05 -9.00
C ALA A 16 -1.49 6.49 -8.12
N LEU A 17 -1.02 5.59 -7.24
CA LEU A 17 0.13 5.87 -6.38
C LEU A 17 1.38 6.27 -7.17
N GLN A 18 1.65 5.61 -8.30
CA GLN A 18 2.76 5.92 -9.20
C GLN A 18 2.60 7.26 -9.91
N ALA A 19 1.38 7.64 -10.27
CA ALA A 19 1.09 8.97 -10.82
C ALA A 19 1.37 10.08 -9.79
N ASP A 20 1.12 9.82 -8.50
CA ASP A 20 1.48 10.68 -7.37
C ASP A 20 2.98 10.56 -6.98
N GLY A 21 3.77 9.77 -7.70
CA GLY A 21 5.21 9.58 -7.46
C GLY A 21 5.54 8.64 -6.29
N GLY A 22 4.55 7.92 -5.76
CA GLY A 22 4.69 6.88 -4.75
C GLY A 22 4.54 5.46 -5.32
N ASN A 23 4.61 4.47 -4.44
CA ASN A 23 4.29 3.07 -4.74
C ASN A 23 3.99 2.31 -3.45
N VAL A 24 3.44 1.10 -3.55
CA VAL A 24 3.16 0.21 -2.42
C VAL A 24 3.58 -1.22 -2.72
N GLU A 25 4.29 -1.82 -1.77
CA GLU A 25 4.77 -3.20 -1.83
C GLU A 25 4.18 -4.03 -0.69
N LEU A 26 3.73 -5.24 -1.00
CA LEU A 26 3.18 -6.16 -0.02
C LEU A 26 4.33 -6.89 0.69
N VAL A 27 4.45 -6.68 2.01
CA VAL A 27 5.51 -7.28 2.82
C VAL A 27 5.04 -8.60 3.41
N GLU A 28 3.86 -8.61 4.02
CA GLU A 28 3.34 -9.77 4.74
C GLU A 28 1.82 -9.75 4.77
N VAL A 29 1.21 -10.93 4.70
CA VAL A 29 -0.21 -11.14 4.95
C VAL A 29 -0.33 -12.18 6.06
N ASP A 30 -0.73 -11.73 7.24
CA ASP A 30 -1.05 -12.59 8.37
C ASP A 30 -2.52 -13.02 8.22
N GLU A 31 -2.73 -14.23 7.68
CA GLU A 31 -4.07 -14.77 7.42
C GLU A 31 -4.79 -15.18 8.71
N GLU A 32 -4.07 -15.45 9.81
CA GLU A 32 -4.65 -15.86 11.10
C GLU A 32 -5.25 -14.66 11.86
N ASN A 33 -4.57 -13.51 11.80
CA ASN A 33 -4.99 -12.27 12.46
C ASN A 33 -5.69 -11.29 11.50
N GLY A 34 -5.65 -11.55 10.19
CA GLY A 34 -6.21 -10.67 9.16
C GLY A 34 -5.42 -9.36 8.99
N ILE A 35 -4.13 -9.34 9.34
CA ILE A 35 -3.29 -8.15 9.30
C ILE A 35 -2.44 -8.18 8.02
N VAL A 36 -2.46 -7.07 7.28
CA VAL A 36 -1.63 -6.90 6.07
C VAL A 36 -0.57 -5.84 6.34
N LYS A 37 0.70 -6.21 6.16
CA LYS A 37 1.83 -5.27 6.23
C LYS A 37 2.24 -4.88 4.81
N VAL A 38 2.28 -3.58 4.57
CA VAL A 38 2.74 -2.99 3.31
C VAL A 38 3.86 -2.00 3.57
N GLN A 39 4.75 -1.87 2.59
CA GLN A 39 5.77 -0.85 2.57
C GLN A 39 5.47 0.17 1.48
N LEU A 40 5.31 1.43 1.90
CA LEU A 40 5.17 2.54 0.97
C LEU A 40 6.55 2.92 0.44
N GLN A 41 6.65 3.14 -0.86
CA GLN A 41 7.88 3.54 -1.56
C GLN A 41 7.65 4.86 -2.30
N GLY A 42 8.72 5.55 -2.70
CA GLY A 42 8.67 6.79 -3.49
C GLY A 42 8.35 8.05 -2.68
N ALA A 43 7.71 9.04 -3.32
CA ALA A 43 7.34 10.32 -2.72
C ALA A 43 6.42 10.18 -1.48
N CYS A 44 5.65 9.10 -1.40
CA CYS A 44 4.83 8.76 -0.24
C CYS A 44 5.65 8.44 1.03
N ALA A 45 6.93 8.08 0.92
CA ALA A 45 7.77 7.73 2.06
C ALA A 45 8.35 8.97 2.79
N GLY A 46 8.16 10.18 2.26
CA GLY A 46 8.83 11.39 2.78
C GLY A 46 8.03 12.69 2.74
N CYS A 47 6.77 12.68 2.32
CA CYS A 47 5.96 13.89 2.25
C CYS A 47 5.10 14.04 3.53
N PRO A 48 5.32 15.06 4.39
CA PRO A 48 4.56 15.25 5.63
C PRO A 48 3.05 15.49 5.41
N SER A 49 2.63 15.74 4.17
CA SER A 49 1.23 15.83 3.77
C SER A 49 0.56 14.47 3.55
N SER A 50 1.31 13.41 3.23
CA SER A 50 0.76 12.08 2.93
C SER A 50 0.30 11.31 4.18
N GLU A 51 0.87 11.61 5.35
CA GLU A 51 0.39 11.08 6.64
C GLU A 51 -1.01 11.58 7.01
N ILE A 52 -1.38 12.79 6.57
CA ILE A 52 -2.64 13.43 6.95
C ILE A 52 -3.80 12.96 6.08
N THR A 53 -3.58 12.74 4.78
CA THR A 53 -4.67 12.41 3.84
C THR A 53 -5.10 10.93 3.90
N LEU A 54 -4.20 10.01 4.25
CA LEU A 54 -4.54 8.57 4.34
C LEU A 54 -5.13 8.15 5.70
N ALA A 55 -5.12 9.03 6.70
CA ALA A 55 -5.66 8.77 8.04
C ALA A 55 -7.13 9.21 8.21
N MET A 56 -7.76 9.75 7.16
CA MET A 56 -9.15 10.22 7.18
C MET A 56 -10.07 9.32 6.36
#